data_AF-A0A0D9WGR8-F1
#
_entry.id   AF-A0A0D9WGR8-F1
#
_cell.length_a   1.000
_cell.length_b   1.000
_cell.length_c   1.000
_cell.angle_alpha   90.00
_cell.angle_beta   90.00
_cell.angle_gamma   90.00
#
_symmetry.space_group_name_H-M   'P 1'
#
loop_
_entity.id
_entity.type
_entity.pdbx_description
1 polymer ?
#
loop_
_entity_poly.entity_id
_entity_poly.type
_entity_poly.pdbx_seq_one_letter_code
_entity_poly.pdbx_strand_id
1 'polypeptide(L)'
;MPEITATGNNATLFNSGVMVIQPSNCTFQLLMDHINEITSYNGGDQGYLNEIFTWWHRIPKHMNFLKHFWEGDNEAVKAKKTELFGADPPILYVLHYLGLKPWLCFRDYDCNWNNPVMREFASDVAHARWWKVHDKMPDNLQSYCLLRSRLKAGLEWDRRQAEKANFDDGHWRRNITDPRLNTCFEKFCFWESMLLHWGEKNQKNSNAVPATRSSS
;
A
#
# COMPACT_ATOMS: atom_id res chain seq x y z
N MET A 1 7.37 4.68 31.15
CA MET A 1 6.54 4.59 29.93
C MET A 1 5.91 3.20 29.93
N PRO A 2 4.61 3.03 29.60
CA PRO A 2 4.03 1.70 29.43
C PRO A 2 4.81 0.91 28.40
N GLU A 3 4.93 -0.40 28.61
CA GLU A 3 5.61 -1.28 27.67
C GLU A 3 4.74 -1.52 26.43
N ILE A 4 5.39 -1.78 25.29
CA ILE A 4 4.74 -2.07 24.02
C ILE A 4 4.97 -3.52 23.62
N THR A 5 3.96 -4.15 23.04
CA THR A 5 4.09 -5.49 22.45
C THR A 5 3.80 -5.43 20.95
N ALA A 6 4.67 -6.00 20.12
CA ALA A 6 4.52 -5.99 18.67
C ALA A 6 5.21 -7.18 18.01
N THR A 7 5.10 -7.32 16.69
CA THR A 7 5.82 -8.36 15.94
C THR A 7 7.17 -7.84 15.48
N GLY A 8 8.21 -8.66 15.55
CA GLY A 8 9.54 -8.27 15.05
C GLY A 8 9.56 -8.04 13.54
N ASN A 9 10.30 -7.01 13.12
CA ASN A 9 10.47 -6.64 11.71
C ASN A 9 11.87 -7.01 11.19
N ASN A 10 12.90 -6.25 11.59
CA ASN A 10 14.29 -6.48 11.21
C ASN A 10 15.20 -6.30 12.43
N ALA A 11 16.15 -7.22 12.64
CA ALA A 11 17.06 -7.22 13.79
C ALA A 11 16.31 -7.07 15.13
N THR A 12 16.57 -5.98 15.86
CA THR A 12 15.96 -5.65 17.16
C THR A 12 14.70 -4.79 17.03
N LEU A 13 14.30 -4.41 15.81
CA LEU A 13 13.21 -3.48 15.55
C LEU A 13 11.87 -4.20 15.42
N PHE A 14 10.79 -3.59 15.90
CA PHE A 14 9.43 -4.08 15.72
C PHE A 14 8.71 -3.42 14.53
N ASN A 15 7.69 -4.11 14.03
CA ASN A 15 6.76 -3.59 13.03
C ASN A 15 5.62 -2.85 13.75
N SER A 16 5.43 -1.56 13.45
CA SER A 16 4.39 -0.74 14.09
C SER A 16 2.98 -0.95 13.52
N GLY A 17 2.81 -1.81 12.51
CA GLY A 17 1.51 -2.04 11.88
C GLY A 17 0.47 -2.69 12.80
N VAL A 18 0.90 -3.46 13.80
CA VAL A 18 0.05 -4.01 14.86
C VAL A 18 0.81 -3.98 16.16
N MET A 19 0.24 -3.30 17.15
CA MET A 19 0.84 -3.13 18.47
C MET A 19 -0.23 -3.27 19.54
N VAL A 20 0.17 -3.84 20.69
CA VAL A 20 -0.61 -3.78 21.92
C VAL A 20 0.04 -2.72 22.80
N ILE A 21 -0.73 -1.68 23.10
CA ILE A 21 -0.31 -0.53 23.90
C ILE A 21 -1.32 -0.27 25.01
N GLN A 22 -0.84 0.26 26.13
CA GLN A 22 -1.70 0.83 27.15
C GLN A 22 -1.89 2.33 26.88
N PRO A 23 -3.13 2.82 26.67
CA PRO A 23 -3.39 4.24 26.55
C PRO A 23 -2.92 5.00 27.80
N SER A 24 -2.19 6.09 27.61
CA SER A 24 -1.62 6.90 28.69
C SER A 24 -1.43 8.34 28.24
N ASN A 25 -2.06 9.30 28.94
CA ASN A 25 -1.88 10.72 28.64
C ASN A 25 -0.42 11.14 28.80
N CYS A 26 0.29 10.63 29.80
CA CYS A 26 1.70 10.94 30.02
C CYS A 26 2.57 10.48 28.84
N THR A 27 2.28 9.29 28.30
CA THR A 27 3.01 8.79 27.12
C THR A 27 2.68 9.60 25.89
N PHE A 28 1.41 9.89 25.64
CA PHE A 28 1.01 10.73 24.53
C PHE A 28 1.70 12.11 24.58
N GLN A 29 1.67 12.78 25.73
CA GLN A 29 2.34 14.08 25.92
C GLN A 29 3.83 13.99 25.67
N LEU A 30 4.52 12.98 26.22
CA LEU A 30 5.94 12.75 25.93
C LEU A 30 6.21 12.62 24.43
N LEU A 31 5.41 11.83 23.69
CA LEU A 31 5.59 11.69 22.24
C LEU A 31 5.35 13.02 21.52
N MET A 32 4.31 13.77 21.90
CA MET A 32 3.97 15.04 21.27
C MET A 32 5.01 16.13 21.55
N ASP A 33 5.49 16.25 22.79
CA ASP A 33 6.46 17.26 23.20
C ASP A 33 7.82 17.07 22.51
N HIS A 34 8.19 15.81 22.25
CA HIS A 34 9.47 15.46 21.64
C HIS A 34 9.38 15.11 20.14
N ILE A 35 8.25 15.38 19.47
CA ILE A 35 8.04 14.99 18.07
C ILE A 35 9.05 15.62 17.09
N ASN A 36 9.53 16.82 17.40
CA ASN A 36 10.51 17.54 16.59
C ASN A 36 11.97 17.29 17.02
N GLU A 37 12.17 16.62 18.16
CA GLU A 37 13.51 16.34 18.72
C GLU A 37 14.00 14.95 18.32
N ILE A 38 13.09 13.97 18.29
CA ILE A 38 13.41 12.58 17.97
C ILE A 38 13.23 12.35 16.48
N THR A 39 14.33 12.04 15.80
CA THR A 39 14.34 11.79 14.36
C THR A 39 13.99 10.34 14.06
N SER A 40 12.93 10.11 13.29
CA SER A 40 12.61 8.78 12.78
C SER A 40 13.65 8.32 11.75
N TYR A 41 14.30 7.17 12.00
CA TYR A 41 15.32 6.64 11.09
C TYR A 41 14.79 6.29 9.68
N ASN A 42 13.47 6.10 9.52
CA ASN A 42 12.84 5.83 8.22
C ASN A 42 11.79 6.88 7.82
N GLY A 43 11.68 7.99 8.55
CA GLY A 43 10.71 9.06 8.32
C GLY A 43 9.24 8.70 8.62
N GLY A 44 8.94 7.48 9.07
CA GLY A 44 7.59 7.03 9.43
C GLY A 44 7.39 6.81 10.93
N ASP A 45 6.18 6.41 11.31
CA ASP A 45 5.83 6.07 12.69
C ASP A 45 6.65 4.88 13.22
N GLN A 46 6.93 3.87 12.38
CA GLN A 46 7.73 2.73 12.80
C GLN A 46 9.11 3.16 13.26
N GLY A 47 9.78 4.04 12.51
CA GLY A 47 11.11 4.51 12.87
C GLY A 47 11.08 5.32 14.15
N TYR A 48 10.14 6.28 14.23
CA TYR A 48 9.95 7.13 15.40
C TYR A 48 9.69 6.30 16.68
N LEU A 49 8.77 5.33 16.61
CA LEU A 49 8.42 4.51 17.76
C LEU A 49 9.55 3.57 18.19
N ASN A 50 10.37 3.08 17.26
CA ASN A 50 11.53 2.25 17.60
C ASN A 50 12.68 3.05 18.25
N GLU A 51 12.79 4.35 18.00
CA GLU A 51 13.74 5.23 18.73
C GLU A 51 13.33 5.41 20.20
N ILE A 52 12.02 5.38 20.48
CA ILE A 52 11.47 5.65 21.81
C ILE A 52 11.32 4.36 22.62
N PHE A 53 10.78 3.32 22.00
CA PHE A 53 10.56 2.01 22.62
C PHE A 53 11.68 1.04 22.27
N THR A 54 12.86 1.28 22.83
CA THR A 54 14.04 0.42 22.64
C THR A 54 13.89 -0.96 23.29
N TRP A 55 12.97 -1.08 24.25
CA TRP A 55 12.57 -2.34 24.89
C TRP A 55 11.08 -2.61 24.63
N TRP A 56 10.77 -3.80 24.14
CA TRP A 56 9.43 -4.20 23.74
C TRP A 56 9.24 -5.72 23.81
N HIS A 57 7.98 -6.17 23.92
CA HIS A 57 7.60 -7.57 24.02
C HIS A 57 7.18 -8.14 22.67
N ARG A 58 7.47 -9.43 22.44
CA ARG A 58 7.18 -10.09 21.15
C ARG A 58 5.79 -10.73 21.15
N ILE A 59 4.97 -10.40 20.15
CA ILE A 59 3.81 -11.22 19.75
C ILE A 59 4.15 -12.11 18.54
N PRO A 60 3.47 -13.26 18.38
CA PRO A 60 3.72 -14.18 17.28
C PRO A 60 3.53 -13.56 15.89
N LYS A 61 4.31 -14.01 14.90
CA LYS A 61 4.26 -13.49 13.52
C LYS A 61 2.90 -13.67 12.83
N HIS A 62 2.08 -14.64 13.24
CA HIS A 62 0.74 -14.82 12.68
C HIS A 62 -0.22 -13.66 13.02
N MET A 63 0.14 -12.78 13.97
CA MET A 63 -0.64 -11.61 14.37
C MET A 63 -0.27 -10.32 13.62
N ASN A 64 0.78 -10.36 12.79
CA ASN A 64 1.18 -9.25 11.90
C ASN A 64 2.09 -9.80 10.80
N PHE A 65 1.52 -10.62 9.91
CA PHE A 65 2.30 -11.25 8.85
C PHE A 65 2.36 -10.34 7.63
N LEU A 66 3.55 -10.04 7.13
CA LEU A 66 3.72 -9.13 5.97
C LEU A 66 3.35 -9.83 4.66
N LYS A 67 2.52 -9.16 3.83
CA LYS A 67 2.33 -9.52 2.41
C LYS A 67 3.56 -9.08 1.63
N HIS A 68 4.64 -9.86 1.75
CA HIS A 68 5.93 -9.56 1.13
C HIS A 68 6.71 -10.84 0.80
N PHE A 69 7.29 -10.87 -0.38
CA PHE A 69 8.21 -11.89 -0.88
C PHE A 69 9.61 -11.28 -0.89
N TRP A 70 10.50 -11.78 -0.03
CA TRP A 70 11.83 -11.20 0.16
C TRP A 70 12.74 -11.60 -0.99
N GLU A 71 13.71 -10.74 -1.30
CA GLU A 71 14.84 -11.12 -2.13
C GLU A 71 15.54 -12.35 -1.54
N GLY A 72 15.76 -13.37 -2.36
CA GLY A 72 16.32 -14.66 -1.93
C GLY A 72 15.30 -15.71 -1.49
N ASP A 73 14.01 -15.39 -1.40
CA ASP A 73 12.97 -16.41 -1.22
C ASP A 73 12.99 -17.38 -2.42
N ASN A 74 13.20 -18.68 -2.14
CA ASN A 74 13.07 -19.71 -3.16
C ASN A 74 11.59 -20.04 -3.45
N GLU A 75 11.33 -20.80 -4.52
CA GLU A 75 9.97 -21.13 -4.95
C GLU A 75 9.16 -21.88 -3.88
N ALA A 76 9.79 -22.73 -3.07
CA ALA A 76 9.10 -23.42 -1.98
C ALA A 76 8.64 -22.45 -0.87
N VAL A 77 9.45 -21.44 -0.53
CA VAL A 77 9.09 -20.41 0.43
C VAL A 77 7.96 -19.52 -0.11
N LYS A 78 8.05 -19.10 -1.38
CA LYS A 78 6.99 -18.31 -2.03
C LYS A 78 5.67 -19.08 -2.10
N ALA A 79 5.72 -20.36 -2.46
CA ALA A 79 4.56 -21.24 -2.46
C ALA A 79 3.95 -21.36 -1.05
N LYS A 80 4.77 -21.55 -0.02
CA LYS A 80 4.30 -21.63 1.37
C LYS A 80 3.65 -20.33 1.84
N LYS A 81 4.22 -19.17 1.52
CA LYS A 81 3.61 -17.86 1.81
C LYS A 81 2.25 -17.72 1.13
N THR A 82 2.16 -18.11 -0.14
CA THR A 82 0.91 -18.07 -0.91
C THR A 82 -0.16 -18.98 -0.29
N GLU A 83 0.22 -20.19 0.16
CA GLU A 83 -0.66 -21.10 0.92
C GLU A 83 -1.15 -20.43 2.22
N LEU A 84 -0.25 -19.80 2.99
CA LEU A 84 -0.60 -19.10 4.23
C LEU A 84 -1.56 -17.92 3.99
N PHE A 85 -1.37 -17.14 2.92
CA PHE A 85 -2.27 -16.03 2.57
C PHE A 85 -3.68 -16.51 2.22
N GLY A 86 -3.79 -17.68 1.60
CA GLY A 86 -5.05 -18.26 1.12
C GLY A 86 -5.73 -19.22 2.09
N ALA A 87 -5.07 -19.62 3.18
CA ALA A 87 -5.50 -20.71 4.05
C ALA A 87 -6.95 -20.54 4.57
N ASP A 88 -7.67 -21.66 4.57
CA ASP A 88 -9.00 -21.80 5.14
C ASP A 88 -9.12 -23.20 5.80
N PRO A 89 -9.22 -23.30 7.14
CA PRO A 89 -9.34 -22.21 8.11
C PRO A 89 -8.09 -21.31 8.16
N PRO A 90 -8.22 -20.03 8.60
CA PRO A 90 -7.11 -19.10 8.63
C PRO A 90 -5.99 -19.56 9.57
N ILE A 91 -4.75 -19.65 9.06
CA ILE A 91 -3.53 -19.83 9.87
C ILE A 91 -2.96 -18.47 10.28
N LEU A 92 -2.99 -17.50 9.38
CA LEU A 92 -2.65 -16.12 9.67
C LEU A 92 -3.89 -15.40 10.23
N TYR A 93 -3.77 -14.77 11.39
CA TYR A 93 -4.84 -13.98 11.98
C TYR A 93 -4.85 -12.55 11.44
N VAL A 94 -3.68 -12.01 11.08
CA VAL A 94 -3.55 -10.69 10.45
C VAL A 94 -2.57 -10.75 9.29
N LEU A 95 -2.99 -10.21 8.16
CA LEU A 95 -2.16 -9.99 6.98
C LEU A 95 -1.96 -8.49 6.76
N HIS A 96 -0.71 -8.05 6.77
CA HIS A 96 -0.31 -6.66 6.60
C HIS A 96 0.03 -6.40 5.14
N TYR A 97 -0.83 -5.64 4.46
CA TYR A 97 -0.68 -5.29 3.05
C TYR A 97 0.33 -4.16 2.86
N LEU A 98 1.56 -4.53 2.47
CA LEU A 98 2.57 -3.60 1.95
C LEU A 98 2.35 -3.34 0.44
N GLY A 99 3.08 -2.36 -0.09
CA GLY A 99 2.93 -1.88 -1.47
C GLY A 99 1.64 -1.08 -1.70
N LEU A 100 1.15 -1.11 -2.94
CA LEU A 100 -0.13 -0.51 -3.31
C LEU A 100 -1.27 -1.25 -2.60
N LYS A 101 -2.20 -0.46 -2.03
CA LYS A 101 -3.31 -1.01 -1.23
C LYS A 101 -4.38 -1.65 -2.14
N PRO A 102 -5.02 -2.76 -1.73
CA PRO A 102 -5.96 -3.49 -2.59
C PRO A 102 -7.10 -2.63 -3.17
N TRP A 103 -7.65 -1.69 -2.40
CA TRP A 103 -8.72 -0.80 -2.85
C TRP A 103 -8.28 0.23 -3.90
N LEU A 104 -6.98 0.49 -4.02
CA LEU A 104 -6.40 1.36 -5.06
C LEU A 104 -6.17 0.62 -6.37
N CYS A 105 -6.09 -0.71 -6.35
CA CYS A 105 -6.03 -1.54 -7.55
C CYS A 105 -7.44 -1.92 -8.01
N PHE A 106 -7.58 -2.57 -9.17
CA PHE A 106 -8.85 -3.17 -9.57
C PHE A 106 -9.20 -4.38 -8.69
N ARG A 107 -10.49 -4.71 -8.60
CA ARG A 107 -11.01 -5.71 -7.66
C ARG A 107 -10.45 -7.09 -7.93
N ASP A 108 -10.36 -7.45 -9.21
CA ASP A 108 -9.93 -8.74 -9.70
C ASP A 108 -8.48 -8.75 -10.22
N TYR A 109 -7.73 -7.68 -9.96
CA TYR A 109 -6.36 -7.52 -10.48
C TYR A 109 -5.46 -6.77 -9.50
N ASP A 110 -4.41 -7.43 -8.99
CA ASP A 110 -3.43 -6.80 -8.11
C ASP A 110 -2.47 -5.92 -8.92
N CYS A 111 -2.64 -4.61 -8.84
CA CYS A 111 -1.84 -3.65 -9.60
C CYS A 111 -0.37 -3.59 -9.18
N ASN A 112 0.02 -4.22 -8.06
CA ASN A 112 1.43 -4.35 -7.69
C ASN A 112 2.25 -5.13 -8.75
N TRP A 113 1.63 -6.02 -9.54
CA TRP A 113 2.30 -6.73 -10.63
C TRP A 113 2.83 -5.82 -11.75
N ASN A 114 2.23 -4.64 -11.94
CA ASN A 114 2.58 -3.72 -13.01
C ASN A 114 3.83 -2.88 -12.74
N ASN A 115 4.38 -2.93 -11.52
CA ASN A 115 5.55 -2.14 -11.14
C ASN A 115 6.66 -3.06 -10.59
N PRO A 116 7.87 -3.08 -11.18
CA PRO A 116 8.96 -3.95 -10.74
C PRO A 116 9.31 -3.79 -9.25
N VAL A 117 9.26 -2.56 -8.73
CA VAL A 117 9.54 -2.26 -7.32
C VAL A 117 8.43 -2.79 -6.40
N MET A 118 7.20 -2.90 -6.91
CA MET A 118 6.06 -3.37 -6.13
C MET A 118 5.82 -4.88 -6.24
N ARG A 119 6.50 -5.58 -7.17
CA ARG A 119 6.32 -7.02 -7.40
C ARG A 119 6.57 -7.86 -6.15
N GLU A 120 7.48 -7.44 -5.28
CA GLU A 120 7.73 -8.10 -3.98
C GLU A 120 6.50 -8.11 -3.05
N PHE A 121 5.52 -7.25 -3.30
CA PHE A 121 4.26 -7.22 -2.56
C PHE A 121 3.10 -7.86 -3.33
N ALA A 122 3.28 -8.23 -4.60
CA ALA A 122 2.19 -8.68 -5.45
C ALA A 122 1.71 -10.10 -5.08
N SER A 123 0.40 -10.28 -4.87
CA SER A 123 -0.19 -11.59 -4.59
C SER A 123 -1.69 -11.60 -4.84
N ASP A 124 -2.11 -12.31 -5.88
CA ASP A 124 -3.53 -12.44 -6.23
C ASP A 124 -4.35 -13.12 -5.14
N VAL A 125 -3.73 -14.09 -4.45
CA VAL A 125 -4.36 -14.82 -3.35
C VAL A 125 -4.64 -13.87 -2.18
N ALA A 126 -3.64 -13.07 -1.77
CA ALA A 126 -3.83 -12.06 -0.74
C ALA A 126 -4.80 -10.96 -1.19
N HIS A 127 -4.73 -10.52 -2.45
CA HIS A 127 -5.61 -9.50 -3.02
C HIS A 127 -7.07 -9.96 -2.97
N ALA A 128 -7.36 -11.17 -3.48
CA ALA A 128 -8.69 -11.78 -3.40
C ALA A 128 -9.17 -11.94 -1.95
N ARG A 129 -8.27 -12.25 -1.00
CA ARG A 129 -8.60 -12.33 0.43
C ARG A 129 -9.08 -11.00 0.98
N TRP A 130 -8.48 -9.88 0.58
CA TRP A 130 -8.92 -8.54 0.98
C TRP A 130 -10.30 -8.23 0.43
N TRP A 131 -10.56 -8.55 -0.85
CA TRP A 131 -11.86 -8.32 -1.47
C TRP A 131 -12.98 -9.16 -0.85
N LYS A 132 -12.70 -10.38 -0.37
CA LYS A 132 -13.66 -11.14 0.45
C LYS A 132 -14.09 -10.41 1.74
N VAL A 133 -13.23 -9.58 2.32
CA VAL A 133 -13.58 -8.75 3.48
C VAL A 133 -14.39 -7.54 3.02
N HIS A 134 -13.95 -6.87 1.96
CA HIS A 134 -14.65 -5.73 1.38
C HIS A 134 -16.10 -6.08 1.00
N ASP A 135 -16.31 -7.19 0.32
CA ASP A 135 -17.64 -7.61 -0.15
C ASP A 135 -18.62 -7.95 0.99
N LYS A 136 -18.11 -8.13 2.22
CA LYS A 136 -18.94 -8.31 3.43
C LYS A 136 -19.26 -6.99 4.12
N MET A 137 -18.63 -5.88 3.73
CA MET A 137 -18.93 -4.57 4.29
C MET A 137 -20.30 -4.06 3.80
N PRO A 138 -21.02 -3.27 4.60
CA PRO A 138 -22.21 -2.55 4.13
C PRO A 138 -21.94 -1.71 2.86
N ASP A 139 -22.92 -1.63 1.96
CA ASP A 139 -22.78 -0.96 0.66
C ASP A 139 -22.33 0.51 0.78
N ASN A 140 -22.78 1.21 1.83
CA ASN A 140 -22.38 2.59 2.10
C ASN A 140 -20.90 2.73 2.50
N LEU A 141 -20.26 1.66 2.98
CA LEU A 141 -18.81 1.64 3.23
C LEU A 141 -18.05 1.25 1.97
N GLN A 142 -18.59 0.34 1.16
CA GLN A 142 -17.99 -0.05 -0.13
C GLN A 142 -17.85 1.15 -1.09
N SER A 143 -18.77 2.13 -1.03
CA SER A 143 -18.70 3.34 -1.88
C SER A 143 -17.44 4.19 -1.66
N TYR A 144 -16.79 4.10 -0.49
CA TYR A 144 -15.51 4.80 -0.25
C TYR A 144 -14.33 4.16 -0.99
N CYS A 145 -14.50 2.95 -1.52
CA CYS A 145 -13.51 2.24 -2.32
C CYS A 145 -13.74 2.38 -3.84
N LEU A 146 -14.65 3.27 -4.27
CA LEU A 146 -14.81 3.60 -5.69
C LEU A 146 -13.53 4.25 -6.24
N LEU A 147 -13.24 3.95 -7.50
CA LEU A 147 -12.05 4.47 -8.18
C LEU A 147 -12.36 5.84 -8.80
N ARG A 148 -11.56 6.85 -8.46
CA ARG A 148 -11.57 8.13 -9.17
C ARG A 148 -11.17 7.91 -10.63
N SER A 149 -11.71 8.70 -11.55
CA SER A 149 -11.42 8.55 -12.98
C SER A 149 -9.95 8.75 -13.32
N ARG A 150 -9.26 9.64 -12.62
CA ARG A 150 -7.80 9.77 -12.74
C ARG A 150 -7.09 8.47 -12.35
N LEU A 151 -7.52 7.79 -11.28
CA LEU A 151 -6.90 6.54 -10.84
C LEU A 151 -7.17 5.39 -11.83
N LYS A 152 -8.38 5.29 -12.39
CA LYS A 152 -8.69 4.31 -13.45
C LYS A 152 -7.73 4.42 -14.64
N ALA A 153 -7.53 5.65 -15.13
CA ALA A 153 -6.60 5.93 -16.21
C ALA A 153 -5.15 5.58 -15.83
N GLY A 154 -4.70 5.92 -14.61
CA GLY A 154 -3.37 5.56 -14.13
C GLY A 154 -3.13 4.05 -14.06
N LEU A 155 -4.09 3.28 -13.51
CA LEU A 155 -3.99 1.82 -13.42
C LEU A 155 -3.89 1.16 -14.79
N GLU A 156 -4.71 1.60 -15.76
CA GLU A 156 -4.66 1.08 -17.12
C GLU A 156 -3.38 1.51 -17.85
N TRP A 157 -2.89 2.73 -17.62
CA TRP A 157 -1.60 3.16 -18.13
C TRP A 157 -0.46 2.28 -17.62
N ASP A 158 -0.41 2.03 -16.31
CA ASP A 158 0.62 1.19 -15.68
C ASP A 158 0.58 -0.24 -16.23
N ARG A 159 -0.61 -0.80 -16.44
CA ARG A 159 -0.79 -2.10 -17.09
C ARG A 159 -0.24 -2.12 -18.52
N ARG A 160 -0.50 -1.07 -19.32
CA ARG A 160 0.06 -0.92 -20.67
C ARG A 160 1.57 -0.74 -20.67
N GLN A 161 2.16 -0.11 -19.66
CA GLN A 161 3.61 -0.04 -19.52
C GLN A 161 4.20 -1.42 -19.22
N ALA A 162 3.57 -2.22 -18.35
CA ALA A 162 3.99 -3.60 -18.09
C ALA A 162 3.89 -4.48 -19.35
N GLU A 163 2.82 -4.32 -20.14
CA GLU A 163 2.66 -4.96 -21.46
C GLU A 163 3.77 -4.55 -22.44
N LYS A 164 4.00 -3.24 -22.58
CA LYS A 164 5.05 -2.69 -23.47
C LYS A 164 6.44 -3.16 -23.07
N ALA A 165 6.70 -3.25 -21.76
CA ALA A 165 7.95 -3.77 -21.21
C ALA A 165 8.03 -5.31 -21.27
N ASN A 166 6.97 -5.98 -21.75
CA ASN A 166 6.85 -7.43 -21.87
C ASN A 166 7.24 -8.16 -20.59
N PHE A 167 6.63 -7.74 -19.47
CA PHE A 167 6.82 -8.38 -18.17
C PHE A 167 6.57 -9.89 -18.27
N ASP A 168 7.54 -10.64 -17.78
CA ASP A 168 7.72 -12.09 -17.89
C ASP A 168 6.63 -12.90 -17.18
N ASP A 169 6.08 -12.38 -16.09
CA ASP A 169 4.95 -12.97 -15.37
C ASP A 169 3.65 -13.00 -16.19
N GLY A 170 3.56 -12.20 -17.26
CA GLY A 170 2.39 -12.13 -18.16
C GLY A 170 1.10 -11.62 -17.50
N HIS A 171 1.15 -11.09 -16.27
CA HIS A 171 -0.01 -10.71 -15.48
C HIS A 171 -0.83 -9.60 -16.15
N TRP A 172 -0.17 -8.69 -16.89
CA TRP A 172 -0.79 -7.64 -17.71
C TRP A 172 -1.78 -8.15 -18.77
N ARG A 173 -1.74 -9.44 -19.14
CA ARG A 173 -2.66 -10.08 -20.10
C ARG A 173 -4.03 -10.42 -19.52
N ARG A 174 -4.19 -10.39 -18.19
CA ARG A 174 -5.44 -10.79 -17.55
C ARG A 174 -6.56 -9.81 -17.86
N ASN A 175 -7.74 -10.36 -18.12
CA ASN A 175 -8.94 -9.55 -18.31
C ASN A 175 -9.38 -8.93 -16.99
N ILE A 176 -9.68 -7.63 -17.00
CA ILE A 176 -10.15 -6.89 -15.83
C ILE A 176 -11.64 -6.67 -15.99
N THR A 177 -12.41 -7.14 -15.02
CA THR A 177 -13.89 -7.12 -14.99
C THR A 177 -14.46 -6.33 -13.82
N ASP A 178 -13.60 -5.60 -13.10
CA ASP A 178 -13.99 -4.77 -11.97
C ASP A 178 -15.14 -3.80 -12.33
N PRO A 179 -16.32 -3.93 -11.70
CA PRO A 179 -17.47 -3.07 -11.99
C PRO A 179 -17.19 -1.59 -11.72
N ARG A 180 -16.23 -1.27 -10.84
CA ARG A 180 -15.84 0.11 -10.53
C ARG A 180 -15.28 0.86 -11.73
N LEU A 181 -14.83 0.17 -12.79
CA LEU A 181 -14.45 0.81 -14.05
C LEU A 181 -15.61 1.61 -14.64
N ASN A 182 -16.83 1.05 -14.60
CA ASN A 182 -18.03 1.65 -15.18
C ASN A 182 -18.78 2.55 -14.18
N THR A 183 -18.50 2.44 -12.88
CA THR A 183 -19.14 3.28 -11.86
C THR A 183 -18.54 4.68 -11.83
N CYS A 184 -19.39 5.70 -11.93
CA CYS A 184 -19.00 7.11 -11.85
C CYS A 184 -19.64 7.78 -10.64
N PHE A 185 -18.82 8.49 -9.84
CA PHE A 185 -19.29 9.32 -8.73
C PHE A 185 -18.74 10.76 -8.77
N GLU A 186 -17.90 11.07 -9.77
CA GLU A 186 -17.34 12.39 -10.00
C GLU A 186 -18.15 13.12 -11.09
N LYS A 187 -18.10 14.46 -11.10
CA LYS A 187 -18.80 15.26 -12.15
C LYS A 187 -18.31 14.93 -13.57
N PHE A 188 -17.06 14.51 -13.69
CA PHE A 188 -16.42 14.14 -14.95
C PHE A 188 -15.76 12.77 -14.78
N CYS A 189 -16.20 11.79 -15.58
CA CYS A 189 -15.77 10.40 -15.40
C CYS A 189 -15.14 9.72 -16.62
N PHE A 190 -14.83 10.48 -17.67
CA PHE A 190 -14.23 9.98 -18.91
C PHE A 190 -12.74 9.61 -18.72
N TRP A 191 -12.49 8.51 -18.03
CA TRP A 191 -11.14 8.06 -17.70
C TRP A 191 -10.38 7.59 -18.94
N GLU A 192 -11.06 7.07 -19.95
CA GLU A 192 -10.49 6.69 -21.25
C GLU A 192 -9.91 7.92 -21.97
N SER A 193 -10.60 9.06 -21.89
CA SER A 193 -10.09 10.33 -22.43
C SER A 193 -8.89 10.83 -21.64
N MET A 194 -8.87 10.67 -20.32
CA MET A 194 -7.70 11.00 -19.49
C MET A 194 -6.49 10.12 -19.82
N LEU A 195 -6.73 8.84 -20.14
CA LEU A 195 -5.70 7.89 -20.52
C LEU A 195 -4.99 8.29 -21.82
N LEU A 196 -5.71 8.86 -22.80
CA LEU A 196 -5.13 9.32 -24.07
C LEU A 196 -4.01 10.35 -23.86
N HIS A 197 -4.17 11.23 -22.87
CA HIS A 197 -3.21 12.28 -22.54
C HIS A 197 -2.29 11.89 -21.37
N TRP A 198 -2.35 10.64 -20.92
CA TRP A 198 -1.57 10.21 -19.77
C TRP A 198 -0.09 10.10 -20.12
N GLY A 199 0.76 10.71 -19.30
CA GLY A 199 2.21 10.73 -19.54
C GLY A 199 2.66 11.78 -20.58
N GLU A 200 1.74 12.56 -21.17
CA GLU A 200 2.12 13.76 -21.92
C GLU A 200 2.80 14.75 -20.96
N LYS A 201 4.06 15.12 -21.23
CA LYS A 201 4.70 16.22 -20.51
C LYS A 201 3.94 17.49 -20.88
N ASN A 202 3.26 18.12 -19.90
CA ASN A 202 2.73 19.47 -20.07
C ASN A 202 3.86 20.40 -20.58
N GLN A 203 3.83 20.77 -21.86
CA GLN A 203 4.72 21.77 -22.47
C GLN A 203 4.43 23.21 -21.99
N LYS A 204 3.80 23.40 -20.83
CA LYS A 204 3.44 24.71 -20.28
C LYS A 204 3.97 24.94 -18.86
N ASN A 205 5.24 24.64 -18.62
CA ASN A 205 5.97 25.14 -17.44
C ASN A 205 7.43 25.53 -17.77
N SER A 206 7.65 26.04 -18.97
CA SER A 206 8.85 26.81 -19.32
C SER A 206 8.38 28.20 -19.75
N ASN A 207 8.75 29.20 -18.94
CA ASN A 207 8.52 30.65 -19.10
C ASN A 207 7.33 31.24 -18.33
N ALA A 208 7.48 31.31 -17.01
CA ALA A 208 6.94 32.42 -16.25
C ALA A 208 7.93 32.74 -15.11
N VAL A 209 9.03 33.41 -15.45
CA VAL A 209 9.82 34.16 -14.46
C VAL A 209 9.14 35.54 -14.35
N PRO A 210 8.61 35.94 -13.19
CA PRO A 210 8.14 37.31 -13.01
C PRO A 210 9.36 38.24 -13.05
N ALA A 211 9.32 39.25 -13.91
CA ALA A 211 10.34 40.29 -13.95
C ALA A 211 10.39 41.02 -12.59
N THR A 212 11.50 40.89 -11.89
CA THR A 212 11.86 41.77 -10.77
C THR A 212 12.19 43.15 -11.32
N ARG A 213 11.35 44.14 -11.02
CA ARG A 213 11.70 45.55 -11.19
C ARG A 213 12.73 45.91 -10.13
N SER A 214 13.91 46.34 -10.56
CA SER A 214 14.86 47.09 -9.75
C SER A 214 14.32 48.50 -9.49
N SER A 215 14.16 48.89 -8.24
CA SER A 215 14.08 50.30 -7.84
C SER A 215 15.31 50.64 -7.02
N SER A 216 16.15 51.51 -7.56
CA SER A 216 17.03 52.40 -6.78
C SER A 216 16.21 53.53 -6.18
#